data_AF-A0A840GHC5-F1
#
_entry.id   AF-A0A840GHC5-F1
#
_cell.length_a   1.000
_cell.length_b   1.000
_cell.length_c   1.000
_cell.angle_alpha   90.00
_cell.angle_beta   90.00
_cell.angle_gamma   90.00
#
_symmetry.space_group_name_H-M   'P 1'
#
loop_
_entity.id
_entity.type
_entity.pdbx_description
1 polymer ?
#
loop_
_entity_poly.entity_id
_entity_poly.type
_entity_poly.pdbx_seq_one_letter_code
_entity_poly.pdbx_strand_id
1 'polypeptide(L)'
;MARSSAVAPAVPVRSASTFGAFRSLLAAHPAFRGQGAEVERAEIVMSKRSTHHHATKPKASLYEEITAHIVADLEAGIFPWARPWGTGGGNQACALPRNAATGKAYSGINVLILWGRLFECSFASGRWLTFRQASSLGGTVRKGEHGVTICYADRFVPKREEGDASRTSQDLQDADGAAVPFLRRYTVFNVDQCDNLPDHCLVEAPPVPEHEIVPQAEALTIATRADIRIGGAKAFYSPSEDTVHVPPQPAFFEQINYYRTLFHELGHWTGHLSRLNRELSGAFGSKLYANEELIAELTAAFVCAALSIEPTVRHADYLGSWLKVLREDSRAIFRAASKASKAADFLLAFADGHATPATAAQPEIGR
;
A
#
# COMPACT_ATOMS: atom_id res chain seq x y z
N MET A 1 26.99 20.54 7.53
CA MET A 1 27.58 20.22 6.21
C MET A 1 27.23 18.78 5.86
N ALA A 2 26.23 18.60 4.99
CA ALA A 2 26.02 17.42 4.15
C ALA A 2 24.99 17.84 3.10
N ARG A 3 25.46 18.30 1.94
CA ARG A 3 24.60 18.58 0.80
C ARG A 3 24.17 17.23 0.23
N SER A 4 22.91 16.83 0.43
CA SER A 4 22.34 15.69 -0.27
C SER A 4 22.18 16.09 -1.74
N SER A 5 23.16 15.73 -2.55
CA SER A 5 23.18 15.96 -3.98
C SER A 5 23.16 14.60 -4.65
N ALA A 6 21.97 14.13 -4.99
CA ALA A 6 21.80 13.19 -6.09
C ALA A 6 21.11 13.92 -7.24
N VAL A 7 21.73 13.82 -8.39
CA VAL A 7 21.48 14.60 -9.60
C VAL A 7 20.82 13.67 -10.61
N ALA A 8 19.69 14.07 -11.18
CA ALA A 8 19.29 13.56 -12.50
C ALA A 8 18.39 14.61 -13.21
N PRO A 9 18.65 14.90 -14.51
CA PRO A 9 17.80 15.78 -15.30
C PRO A 9 16.49 15.08 -15.67
N ALA A 10 15.43 15.86 -15.89
CA ALA A 10 14.17 15.35 -16.44
C ALA A 10 14.43 14.74 -17.83
N VAL A 11 14.29 13.41 -17.95
CA VAL A 11 14.34 12.69 -19.24
C VAL A 11 12.90 12.48 -19.72
N PRO A 12 12.57 12.80 -20.98
CA PRO A 12 11.23 12.59 -21.52
C PRO A 12 10.95 11.09 -21.66
N VAL A 13 9.89 10.61 -21.03
CA VAL A 13 9.38 9.25 -21.23
C VAL A 13 8.76 9.18 -22.62
N ARG A 14 9.39 8.42 -23.54
CA ARG A 14 8.79 8.06 -24.82
C ARG A 14 7.79 6.92 -24.60
N SER A 15 6.55 7.11 -25.03
CA SER A 15 5.53 6.06 -25.09
C SER A 15 5.98 4.92 -26.01
N ALA A 16 6.23 3.74 -25.45
CA ALA A 16 6.46 2.53 -26.25
C ALA A 16 5.12 1.88 -26.60
N SER A 17 4.62 2.21 -27.80
CA SER A 17 3.58 1.46 -28.49
C SER A 17 4.17 0.14 -29.01
N THR A 18 3.93 -0.97 -28.32
CA THR A 18 4.02 -2.33 -28.89
C THR A 18 3.08 -3.30 -28.14
N PHE A 19 1.78 -3.13 -28.37
CA PHE A 19 0.74 -4.07 -27.98
C PHE A 19 0.63 -5.17 -29.05
N GLY A 20 1.05 -6.39 -28.72
CA GLY A 20 0.91 -7.55 -29.62
C GLY A 20 1.15 -8.92 -28.98
N ALA A 21 1.85 -9.01 -27.84
CA ALA A 21 2.21 -10.29 -27.22
C ALA A 21 1.57 -10.55 -25.83
N PHE A 22 0.62 -9.73 -25.39
CA PHE A 22 0.13 -9.73 -24.00
C PHE A 22 -0.92 -10.80 -23.66
N ARG A 23 -1.37 -11.61 -24.63
CA ARG A 23 -2.45 -12.59 -24.39
C ARG A 23 -1.99 -14.00 -24.02
N SER A 24 -0.69 -14.32 -24.06
CA SER A 24 -0.26 -15.74 -24.05
C SER A 24 0.62 -16.21 -22.87
N LEU A 25 0.95 -15.38 -21.88
CA LEU A 25 1.91 -15.76 -20.82
C LEU A 25 1.34 -15.82 -19.39
N LEU A 26 0.10 -15.37 -19.15
CA LEU A 26 -0.48 -15.30 -17.79
C LEU A 26 -1.37 -16.49 -17.39
N ALA A 27 -1.56 -17.48 -18.28
CA ALA A 27 -2.41 -18.65 -18.01
C ALA A 27 -1.69 -19.86 -17.35
N ALA A 28 -0.42 -19.72 -16.94
CA ALA A 28 0.42 -20.89 -16.62
C ALA A 28 1.15 -20.84 -15.26
N HIS A 29 0.66 -20.10 -14.26
CA HIS A 29 1.28 -20.15 -12.92
C HIS A 29 0.54 -21.12 -11.97
N PRO A 30 1.18 -22.21 -11.49
CA PRO A 30 0.52 -23.31 -10.77
C PRO A 30 0.15 -23.01 -9.30
N ALA A 31 0.24 -21.77 -8.83
CA ALA A 31 0.12 -21.43 -7.40
C ALA A 31 -1.33 -21.40 -6.85
N PHE A 32 -2.35 -21.55 -7.69
CA PHE A 32 -3.76 -21.49 -7.26
C PHE A 32 -4.67 -22.58 -7.87
N ARG A 33 -4.12 -23.69 -8.39
CA ARG A 33 -4.93 -24.84 -8.83
C ARG A 33 -5.31 -25.71 -7.63
N GLY A 34 -6.56 -25.63 -7.19
CA GLY A 34 -7.12 -26.56 -6.20
C GLY A 34 -7.17 -27.98 -6.78
N GLN A 35 -6.45 -28.92 -6.17
CA GLN A 35 -6.52 -30.33 -6.53
C GLN A 35 -7.86 -30.91 -6.04
N GLY A 36 -8.67 -31.36 -7.00
CA GLY A 36 -9.86 -32.18 -6.74
C GLY A 36 -9.42 -33.56 -6.25
N ALA A 37 -10.08 -34.04 -5.21
CA ALA A 37 -9.88 -35.37 -4.66
C ALA A 37 -10.61 -36.40 -5.54
N GLU A 38 -9.85 -37.29 -6.15
CA GLU A 38 -10.36 -38.50 -6.80
C GLU A 38 -10.22 -39.67 -5.81
N VAL A 39 -11.33 -40.37 -5.59
CA VAL A 39 -11.44 -41.48 -4.63
C VAL A 39 -11.06 -42.76 -5.36
N GLU A 40 -9.91 -43.34 -5.03
CA GLU A 40 -9.56 -44.69 -5.48
C GLU A 40 -9.36 -45.60 -4.27
N ARG A 41 -10.15 -46.69 -4.24
CA ARG A 41 -10.05 -47.78 -3.28
C ARG A 41 -8.90 -48.70 -3.71
N ALA A 42 -7.99 -48.99 -2.79
CA ALA A 42 -7.15 -50.19 -2.86
C ALA A 42 -6.95 -50.75 -1.45
N GLU A 43 -7.06 -52.07 -1.37
CA GLU A 43 -7.08 -52.87 -0.15
C GLU A 43 -5.71 -53.57 0.04
N ILE A 44 -5.39 -53.88 1.31
CA ILE A 44 -4.43 -54.87 1.85
C ILE A 44 -2.91 -54.51 1.91
N VAL A 45 -2.39 -54.49 3.15
CA VAL A 45 -1.39 -55.40 3.77
C VAL A 45 -0.58 -54.66 4.85
N MET A 46 -0.65 -55.16 6.09
CA MET A 46 0.17 -54.70 7.22
C MET A 46 1.65 -55.03 7.04
N SER A 47 2.52 -54.03 7.14
CA SER A 47 3.93 -54.23 7.49
C SER A 47 4.49 -53.00 8.24
N LYS A 48 5.12 -53.28 9.39
CA LYS A 48 5.64 -52.32 10.37
C LYS A 48 6.65 -51.35 9.75
N ARG A 49 6.46 -50.03 9.89
CA ARG A 49 7.52 -49.04 9.64
C ARG A 49 7.55 -47.89 10.64
N SER A 50 8.77 -47.71 11.15
CA SER A 50 9.41 -46.58 11.81
C SER A 50 8.77 -45.21 11.57
N THR A 51 8.57 -44.47 12.66
CA THR A 51 8.11 -43.07 12.69
C THR A 51 9.20 -42.14 12.14
N HIS A 52 9.16 -41.86 10.84
CA HIS A 52 9.82 -40.69 10.30
C HIS A 52 8.92 -39.46 10.48
N HIS A 53 9.29 -38.56 11.38
CA HIS A 53 8.78 -37.19 11.35
C HIS A 53 9.18 -36.57 10.01
N HIS A 54 8.25 -36.50 9.08
CA HIS A 54 8.36 -35.61 7.94
C HIS A 54 8.37 -34.18 8.48
N ALA A 55 9.55 -33.59 8.57
CA ALA A 55 9.72 -32.16 8.71
C ALA A 55 9.08 -31.52 7.46
N THR A 56 7.83 -31.09 7.62
CA THR A 56 7.15 -30.26 6.64
C THR A 56 7.97 -28.97 6.51
N LYS A 57 8.36 -28.62 5.29
CA LYS A 57 8.98 -27.31 5.02
C LYS A 57 8.09 -26.23 5.65
N PRO A 58 8.64 -25.28 6.43
CA PRO A 58 7.83 -24.21 6.99
C PRO A 58 7.14 -23.48 5.84
N LYS A 59 5.80 -23.37 5.92
CA LYS A 59 5.02 -22.56 4.97
C LYS A 59 5.60 -21.15 4.99
N ALA A 60 5.84 -20.58 3.81
CA ALA A 60 6.32 -19.22 3.67
C ALA A 60 5.45 -18.27 4.50
N SER A 61 6.08 -17.30 5.16
CA SER A 61 5.31 -16.31 5.92
C SER A 61 4.50 -15.42 4.96
N LEU A 62 3.36 -14.84 5.40
CA LEU A 62 2.58 -13.90 4.56
C LEU A 62 3.44 -12.77 3.99
N TYR A 63 4.37 -12.32 4.84
CA TYR A 63 5.33 -11.27 4.51
C TYR A 63 6.20 -11.69 3.33
N GLU A 64 6.69 -12.93 3.32
CA GLU A 64 7.46 -13.48 2.20
C GLU A 64 6.61 -13.64 0.94
N GLU A 65 5.40 -14.20 1.05
CA GLU A 65 4.51 -14.41 -0.11
C GLU A 65 4.18 -13.08 -0.82
N ILE A 66 3.72 -12.07 -0.05
CA ILE A 66 3.37 -10.76 -0.61
C ILE A 66 4.60 -10.03 -1.13
N THR A 67 5.71 -10.06 -0.38
CA THR A 67 6.93 -9.37 -0.83
C THR A 67 7.51 -10.02 -2.07
N ALA A 68 7.51 -11.35 -2.17
CA ALA A 68 7.96 -12.06 -3.36
C ALA A 68 7.11 -11.70 -4.59
N HIS A 69 5.79 -11.58 -4.42
CA HIS A 69 4.90 -11.13 -5.51
C HIS A 69 5.22 -9.71 -5.96
N ILE A 70 5.40 -8.78 -5.02
CA ILE A 70 5.77 -7.38 -5.34
C ILE A 70 7.14 -7.32 -6.00
N VAL A 71 8.11 -8.11 -5.53
CA VAL A 71 9.44 -8.20 -6.16
C VAL A 71 9.34 -8.72 -7.59
N ALA A 72 8.53 -9.75 -7.84
CA ALA A 72 8.32 -10.29 -9.18
C ALA A 72 7.66 -9.27 -10.13
N ASP A 73 6.65 -8.54 -9.65
CA ASP A 73 6.03 -7.43 -10.38
C ASP A 73 7.08 -6.38 -10.77
N LEU A 74 7.88 -5.94 -9.80
CA LEU A 74 8.93 -4.93 -10.00
C LEU A 74 10.02 -5.40 -10.99
N GLU A 75 10.40 -6.68 -10.94
CA GLU A 75 11.34 -7.29 -11.90
C GLU A 75 10.77 -7.36 -13.32
N ALA A 76 9.44 -7.53 -13.44
CA ALA A 76 8.73 -7.48 -14.71
C ALA A 76 8.50 -6.03 -15.22
N GLY A 77 9.00 -5.01 -14.50
CA GLY A 77 8.79 -3.60 -14.82
C GLY A 77 7.38 -3.10 -14.47
N ILE A 78 6.62 -3.87 -13.69
CA ILE A 78 5.27 -3.54 -13.24
C ILE A 78 5.37 -2.96 -11.83
N PHE A 79 5.01 -1.70 -11.66
CA PHE A 79 4.96 -1.06 -10.36
C PHE A 79 3.53 -1.14 -9.81
N PRO A 80 3.27 -1.86 -8.71
CA PRO A 80 1.91 -2.05 -8.20
C PRO A 80 1.14 -0.75 -7.90
N TRP A 81 1.86 0.33 -7.61
CA TRP A 81 1.33 1.66 -7.32
C TRP A 81 1.29 2.60 -8.53
N ALA A 82 1.71 2.15 -9.72
CA ALA A 82 1.72 2.94 -10.96
C ALA A 82 1.35 2.07 -12.18
N ARG A 83 0.43 1.11 -11.98
CA ARG A 83 -0.17 0.31 -13.07
C ARG A 83 -1.00 1.22 -13.98
N PRO A 84 -1.20 0.91 -15.26
CA PRO A 84 -1.96 1.76 -16.17
C PRO A 84 -3.40 1.92 -15.68
N TRP A 85 -3.73 3.11 -15.17
CA TRP A 85 -5.05 3.41 -14.66
C TRP A 85 -5.91 3.81 -15.87
N GLY A 86 -6.86 2.97 -16.29
CA GLY A 86 -7.83 3.33 -17.34
C GLY A 86 -7.92 2.44 -18.58
N THR A 87 -7.21 1.31 -18.67
CA THR A 87 -7.34 0.40 -19.83
C THR A 87 -8.55 -0.55 -19.76
N GLY A 88 -9.34 -0.52 -18.67
CA GLY A 88 -10.42 -1.48 -18.41
C GLY A 88 -11.77 -0.88 -17.98
N GLY A 89 -11.98 0.44 -18.14
CA GLY A 89 -13.28 1.07 -17.85
C GLY A 89 -13.17 2.27 -16.90
N GLY A 90 -13.32 3.46 -17.47
CA GLY A 90 -13.57 4.71 -16.73
C GLY A 90 -12.40 5.25 -15.90
N ASN A 91 -12.43 6.56 -15.67
CA ASN A 91 -11.51 7.30 -14.79
C ASN A 91 -11.62 6.90 -13.29
N GLN A 92 -12.23 5.75 -13.00
CA GLN A 92 -12.62 5.26 -11.67
C GLN A 92 -11.53 4.42 -11.01
N ALA A 93 -10.61 3.86 -11.81
CA ALA A 93 -9.54 3.01 -11.30
C ALA A 93 -8.62 3.78 -10.33
N CYS A 94 -8.43 5.08 -10.50
CA CYS A 94 -7.39 5.86 -9.82
C CYS A 94 -7.60 6.04 -8.29
N ALA A 95 -8.73 5.63 -7.71
CA ALA A 95 -9.03 5.88 -6.30
C ALA A 95 -8.36 4.88 -5.32
N LEU A 96 -8.20 5.31 -4.06
CA LEU A 96 -7.82 4.40 -2.97
C LEU A 96 -8.92 3.34 -2.75
N PRO A 97 -8.57 2.06 -2.56
CA PRO A 97 -9.55 1.01 -2.31
C PRO A 97 -10.34 1.31 -1.04
N ARG A 98 -11.65 1.02 -1.03
CA ARG A 98 -12.53 1.29 0.12
C ARG A 98 -13.28 0.06 0.57
N ASN A 99 -13.58 0.00 1.87
CA ASN A 99 -14.48 -1.01 2.38
C ASN A 99 -15.92 -0.64 1.99
N ALA A 100 -16.61 -1.50 1.23
CA ALA A 100 -17.92 -1.22 0.67
C ALA A 100 -18.99 -0.96 1.73
N ALA A 101 -18.88 -1.63 2.89
CA ALA A 101 -19.85 -1.54 3.98
C ALA A 101 -19.67 -0.30 4.86
N THR A 102 -18.44 0.19 5.02
CA THR A 102 -18.11 1.29 5.95
C THR A 102 -17.66 2.57 5.27
N GLY A 103 -17.35 2.53 3.96
CA GLY A 103 -16.78 3.66 3.20
C GLY A 103 -15.32 3.99 3.52
N LYS A 104 -14.74 3.39 4.57
CA LYS A 104 -13.36 3.65 5.01
C LYS A 104 -12.37 3.18 3.94
N ALA A 105 -11.39 4.03 3.62
CA ALA A 105 -10.28 3.67 2.75
C ALA A 105 -9.39 2.63 3.42
N TYR A 106 -8.86 1.69 2.63
CA TYR A 106 -7.79 0.80 3.08
C TYR A 106 -6.47 1.56 3.15
N SER A 107 -5.58 1.09 4.03
CA SER A 107 -4.29 1.71 4.28
C SER A 107 -3.14 0.69 4.24
N GLY A 108 -1.92 1.20 4.12
CA GLY A 108 -0.69 0.45 4.14
C GLY A 108 -0.58 -0.53 2.98
N ILE A 109 -0.04 -1.71 3.27
CA ILE A 109 0.18 -2.76 2.26
C ILE A 109 -1.12 -3.20 1.56
N ASN A 110 -2.26 -3.06 2.23
CA ASN A 110 -3.55 -3.48 1.66
C ASN A 110 -3.91 -2.67 0.42
N VAL A 111 -3.47 -1.41 0.32
CA VAL A 111 -3.68 -0.61 -0.90
C VAL A 111 -3.04 -1.31 -2.09
N LEU A 112 -1.77 -1.73 -1.96
CA LEU A 112 -1.02 -2.39 -3.03
C LEU A 112 -1.59 -3.77 -3.37
N ILE A 113 -1.98 -4.55 -2.36
CA ILE A 113 -2.59 -5.88 -2.55
C ILE A 113 -3.90 -5.75 -3.33
N LEU A 114 -4.77 -4.82 -2.91
CA LEU A 114 -6.09 -4.65 -3.50
C LEU A 114 -6.01 -4.05 -4.91
N TRP A 115 -5.12 -3.09 -5.15
CA TRP A 115 -4.84 -2.60 -6.49
C TRP A 115 -4.32 -3.72 -7.40
N GLY A 116 -3.32 -4.48 -6.96
CA GLY A 116 -2.82 -5.64 -7.72
C GLY A 116 -3.95 -6.58 -8.14
N ARG A 117 -4.84 -6.93 -7.20
CA ARG A 117 -5.98 -7.80 -7.48
C ARG A 117 -7.03 -7.16 -8.40
N LEU A 118 -7.31 -5.86 -8.22
CA LEU A 118 -8.25 -5.10 -9.06
C LEU A 118 -7.85 -5.21 -10.53
N PHE A 119 -6.56 -5.00 -10.83
CA PHE A 119 -6.05 -5.06 -12.20
C PHE A 119 -5.97 -6.49 -12.73
N GLU A 120 -5.50 -7.45 -11.93
CA GLU A 120 -5.41 -8.87 -12.34
C GLU A 120 -6.77 -9.44 -12.76
N CYS A 121 -7.84 -9.04 -12.07
CA CYS A 121 -9.20 -9.51 -12.35
C CYS A 121 -10.02 -8.54 -13.20
N SER A 122 -9.47 -7.36 -13.55
CA SER A 122 -10.18 -6.29 -14.27
C SER A 122 -11.50 -5.92 -13.61
N PHE A 123 -11.50 -5.80 -12.28
CA PHE A 123 -12.67 -5.32 -11.54
C PHE A 123 -12.91 -3.84 -11.84
N ALA A 124 -14.18 -3.47 -11.98
CA ALA A 124 -14.62 -2.11 -12.26
C ALA A 124 -14.64 -1.24 -11.00
N SER A 125 -14.94 -1.85 -9.84
CA SER A 125 -15.08 -1.13 -8.57
C SER A 125 -13.84 -1.26 -7.68
N GLY A 126 -13.48 -0.16 -7.02
CA GLY A 126 -12.44 -0.13 -5.98
C GLY A 126 -12.94 -0.59 -4.60
N ARG A 127 -14.15 -1.17 -4.51
CA ARG A 127 -14.81 -1.48 -3.25
C ARG A 127 -14.72 -2.95 -2.89
N TRP A 128 -14.40 -3.19 -1.61
CA TRP A 128 -14.13 -4.52 -1.09
C TRP A 128 -14.87 -4.76 0.22
N LEU A 129 -15.24 -6.01 0.49
CA LEU A 129 -15.88 -6.39 1.74
C LEU A 129 -15.59 -7.84 2.10
N THR A 130 -15.70 -8.18 3.38
CA THR A 130 -15.59 -9.58 3.80
C THR A 130 -16.84 -10.38 3.44
N PHE A 131 -16.72 -11.70 3.36
CA PHE A 131 -17.88 -12.59 3.16
C PHE A 131 -18.99 -12.34 4.20
N ARG A 132 -18.61 -12.13 5.46
CA ARG A 132 -19.56 -11.84 6.55
C ARG A 132 -20.26 -10.50 6.35
N GLN A 133 -19.53 -9.47 5.91
CA GLN A 133 -20.13 -8.18 5.57
C GLN A 133 -21.14 -8.33 4.43
N ALA A 134 -20.81 -9.11 3.38
CA ALA A 134 -21.70 -9.33 2.24
C ALA A 134 -23.02 -9.93 2.71
N SER A 135 -22.92 -11.03 3.48
CA SER A 135 -24.07 -11.72 4.04
C SER A 135 -24.89 -10.84 4.98
N SER A 136 -24.25 -10.03 5.84
CA SER A 136 -24.95 -9.13 6.76
C SER A 136 -25.73 -8.02 6.06
N LEU A 137 -25.32 -7.67 4.84
CA LEU A 137 -25.95 -6.65 4.00
C LEU A 137 -27.02 -7.24 3.07
N GLY A 138 -27.33 -8.53 3.19
CA GLY A 138 -28.28 -9.25 2.32
C GLY A 138 -27.71 -9.71 0.97
N GLY A 139 -26.44 -9.41 0.71
CA GLY A 139 -25.72 -9.87 -0.49
C GLY A 139 -25.10 -11.25 -0.32
N THR A 140 -24.58 -11.81 -1.40
CA THR A 140 -23.91 -13.11 -1.41
C THR A 140 -22.74 -13.10 -2.38
N VAL A 141 -21.59 -13.63 -1.95
CA VAL A 141 -20.46 -13.87 -2.85
C VAL A 141 -20.82 -15.04 -3.79
N ARG A 142 -20.67 -14.86 -5.10
CA ARG A 142 -21.00 -15.89 -6.07
C ARG A 142 -20.17 -17.17 -5.86
N LYS A 143 -20.80 -18.31 -6.13
CA LYS A 143 -20.15 -19.62 -5.98
C LYS A 143 -18.96 -19.73 -6.93
N GLY A 144 -17.79 -20.09 -6.39
CA GLY A 144 -16.55 -20.25 -7.16
C GLY A 144 -15.67 -19.00 -7.19
N GLU A 145 -16.14 -17.86 -6.68
CA GLU A 145 -15.32 -16.66 -6.55
C GLU A 145 -14.24 -16.83 -5.48
N HIS A 146 -13.05 -16.30 -5.76
CA HIS A 146 -11.91 -16.34 -4.85
C HIS A 146 -11.61 -14.93 -4.34
N GLY A 147 -11.60 -14.78 -3.02
CA GLY A 147 -11.25 -13.54 -2.35
C GLY A 147 -9.73 -13.35 -2.26
N VAL A 148 -9.33 -12.12 -1.92
CA VAL A 148 -7.94 -11.73 -1.69
C VAL A 148 -7.67 -11.58 -0.20
N THR A 149 -6.47 -11.99 0.24
CA THR A 149 -6.08 -11.88 1.65
C THR A 149 -5.46 -10.52 1.92
N ILE A 150 -6.02 -9.80 2.89
CA ILE A 150 -5.48 -8.55 3.42
C ILE A 150 -4.98 -8.73 4.85
N CYS A 151 -4.15 -7.80 5.29
CA CYS A 151 -3.51 -7.80 6.58
C CYS A 151 -4.10 -6.72 7.50
N TYR A 152 -4.36 -7.06 8.76
CA TYR A 152 -4.67 -6.09 9.80
C TYR A 152 -3.68 -6.28 10.94
N ALA A 153 -2.85 -5.26 11.16
CA ALA A 153 -1.91 -5.25 12.27
C ALA A 153 -2.47 -4.38 13.39
N ASP A 154 -2.51 -4.92 14.60
CA ASP A 154 -2.97 -4.21 15.78
C ASP A 154 -2.24 -4.76 17.03
N ARG A 155 -2.40 -4.14 18.19
CA ARG A 155 -1.74 -4.54 19.43
C ARG A 155 -2.79 -4.89 20.47
N PHE A 156 -2.60 -6.00 21.17
CA PHE A 156 -3.44 -6.33 22.32
C PHE A 156 -2.60 -6.30 23.59
N VAL A 157 -3.20 -5.86 24.69
CA VAL A 157 -2.59 -5.94 26.02
C VAL A 157 -3.06 -7.26 26.65
N PRO A 158 -2.16 -8.23 26.92
CA PRO A 158 -2.55 -9.44 27.64
C PRO A 158 -3.13 -9.08 29.01
N LYS A 159 -4.34 -9.54 29.33
CA LYS A 159 -4.87 -9.44 30.70
C LYS A 159 -4.04 -10.35 31.60
N ARG A 160 -3.51 -9.82 32.72
CA ARG A 160 -2.84 -10.64 33.74
C ARG A 160 -3.89 -11.59 34.35
N GLU A 161 -3.58 -12.89 34.40
CA GLU A 161 -4.34 -13.82 35.23
C GLU A 161 -3.91 -13.62 36.70
N GLU A 162 -4.89 -13.48 37.60
CA GLU A 162 -4.66 -13.42 39.05
C GLU A 162 -4.13 -14.78 39.53
N GLY A 163 -2.81 -14.95 39.56
CA GLY A 163 -2.21 -16.20 40.04
C GLY A 163 -0.68 -16.25 40.06
N ASP A 164 0.03 -15.39 39.33
CA ASP A 164 1.49 -15.41 39.31
C ASP A 164 2.10 -14.53 40.41
N ALA A 165 2.06 -15.03 41.65
CA ALA A 165 2.63 -14.38 42.83
C ALA A 165 4.16 -14.57 42.98
N SER A 166 4.89 -14.85 41.89
CA SER A 166 6.30 -15.27 41.94
C SER A 166 7.30 -14.31 41.27
N ARG A 167 6.97 -13.02 41.10
CA ARG A 167 7.92 -12.06 40.49
C ARG A 167 8.26 -10.92 41.44
N THR A 168 9.58 -10.78 41.70
CA THR A 168 10.19 -9.74 42.54
C THR A 168 9.94 -8.34 41.99
N SER A 169 9.92 -7.35 42.88
CA SER A 169 9.58 -5.94 42.62
C SER A 169 10.42 -5.21 41.56
N GLN A 170 11.55 -5.77 41.12
CA GLN A 170 12.33 -5.26 39.99
C GLN A 170 11.74 -5.63 38.61
N ASP A 171 11.05 -6.76 38.50
CA ASP A 171 10.35 -7.19 37.27
C ASP A 171 9.06 -6.40 37.04
N LEU A 172 8.59 -5.65 38.04
CA LEU A 172 7.33 -4.92 38.02
C LEU A 172 7.39 -3.58 37.28
N GLN A 173 8.59 -3.02 37.04
CA GLN A 173 8.74 -1.76 36.30
C GLN A 173 8.90 -1.94 34.78
N ASP A 174 9.38 -3.11 34.32
CA ASP A 174 9.54 -3.41 32.89
C ASP A 174 8.33 -4.17 32.29
N ALA A 175 7.38 -4.61 33.12
CA ALA A 175 6.25 -5.45 32.74
C ALA A 175 4.88 -4.76 32.85
N ASP A 176 4.84 -3.43 32.76
CA ASP A 176 3.59 -2.69 32.55
C ASP A 176 3.12 -2.88 31.10
N GLY A 177 2.28 -3.90 30.90
CA GLY A 177 1.31 -3.95 29.81
C GLY A 177 1.87 -3.80 28.38
N ALA A 178 3.09 -4.28 28.10
CA ALA A 178 3.67 -4.19 26.77
C ALA A 178 2.72 -4.79 25.71
N ALA A 179 2.06 -3.90 24.96
CA ALA A 179 1.05 -4.29 23.99
C ALA A 179 1.70 -5.18 22.91
N VAL A 180 1.26 -6.44 22.86
CA VAL A 180 1.80 -7.47 21.98
C VAL A 180 1.25 -7.23 20.57
N PRO A 181 2.10 -6.99 19.57
CA PRO A 181 1.66 -6.81 18.20
C PRO A 181 1.17 -8.14 17.62
N PHE A 182 0.06 -8.11 16.91
CA PHE A 182 -0.45 -9.24 16.16
C PHE A 182 -0.77 -8.84 14.72
N LEU A 183 -0.78 -9.83 13.82
CA LEU A 183 -1.23 -9.70 12.45
C LEU A 183 -2.42 -10.64 12.24
N ARG A 184 -3.61 -10.08 12.01
CA ARG A 184 -4.78 -10.83 11.55
C ARG A 184 -4.85 -10.80 10.03
N ARG A 185 -5.25 -11.94 9.47
CA ARG A 185 -5.57 -12.07 8.05
C ARG A 185 -7.06 -12.00 7.88
N TYR A 186 -7.51 -11.26 6.87
CA TYR A 186 -8.91 -11.26 6.45
C TYR A 186 -8.97 -11.57 4.97
N THR A 187 -10.00 -12.29 4.56
CA THR A 187 -10.32 -12.48 3.14
C THR A 187 -11.42 -11.51 2.77
N VAL A 188 -11.16 -10.68 1.76
CA VAL A 188 -12.11 -9.74 1.19
C VAL A 188 -12.39 -10.09 -0.27
N PHE A 189 -13.58 -9.71 -0.71
CA PHE A 189 -14.11 -9.90 -2.05
C PHE A 189 -14.42 -8.53 -2.62
N ASN A 190 -14.19 -8.37 -3.92
CA ASN A 190 -14.64 -7.17 -4.61
C ASN A 190 -16.18 -7.19 -4.69
N VAL A 191 -16.81 -6.02 -4.72
CA VAL A 191 -18.27 -5.93 -4.91
C VAL A 191 -18.72 -6.58 -6.22
N ASP A 192 -17.87 -6.56 -7.26
CA ASP A 192 -18.11 -7.20 -8.55
C ASP A 192 -18.26 -8.72 -8.41
N GLN A 193 -17.74 -9.33 -7.34
CA GLN A 193 -17.83 -10.77 -7.04
C GLN A 193 -19.12 -11.17 -6.31
N CYS A 194 -19.96 -10.19 -5.98
CA CYS A 194 -21.13 -10.37 -5.13
C CYS A 194 -22.42 -10.05 -5.87
N ASP A 195 -23.50 -10.74 -5.50
CA ASP A 195 -24.86 -10.47 -5.97
C ASP A 195 -25.71 -9.94 -4.80
N ASN A 196 -26.79 -9.22 -5.12
CA ASN A 196 -27.77 -8.69 -4.15
C ASN A 196 -27.19 -7.76 -3.07
N LEU A 197 -26.07 -7.08 -3.35
CA LEU A 197 -25.58 -6.03 -2.46
C LEU A 197 -26.47 -4.77 -2.57
N PRO A 198 -26.69 -4.04 -1.47
CA PRO A 198 -27.40 -2.76 -1.51
C PRO A 198 -26.69 -1.72 -2.39
N ASP A 199 -27.46 -0.82 -3.01
CA ASP A 199 -26.92 0.20 -3.93
C ASP A 199 -25.77 1.03 -3.32
N HIS A 200 -25.86 1.42 -2.04
CA HIS A 200 -24.79 2.20 -1.39
C HIS A 200 -23.43 1.46 -1.32
N CYS A 201 -23.42 0.13 -1.44
CA CYS A 201 -22.20 -0.66 -1.55
C CYS A 201 -21.62 -0.67 -2.98
N LEU A 202 -22.44 -0.41 -3.99
CA LEU A 202 -22.11 -0.43 -5.41
C LEU A 202 -21.85 0.97 -5.98
N VAL A 203 -22.41 2.01 -5.35
CA VAL A 203 -22.23 3.40 -5.75
C VAL A 203 -20.78 3.81 -5.55
N GLU A 204 -20.11 4.06 -6.67
CA GLU A 204 -18.84 4.76 -6.71
C GLU A 204 -19.05 6.27 -6.75
N ALA A 205 -18.08 7.03 -6.25
CA ALA A 205 -18.07 8.46 -6.45
C ALA A 205 -17.95 8.76 -7.96
N PRO A 206 -18.70 9.74 -8.50
CA PRO A 206 -18.52 10.15 -9.88
C PRO A 206 -17.08 10.61 -10.09
N PRO A 207 -16.48 10.33 -11.28
CA PRO A 207 -15.13 10.77 -11.55
C PRO A 207 -15.04 12.29 -11.47
N VAL A 208 -13.98 12.79 -10.84
CA VAL A 208 -13.69 14.23 -10.80
C VAL A 208 -13.48 14.72 -12.24
N PRO A 209 -14.16 15.80 -12.68
CA PRO A 209 -13.91 16.40 -13.97
C PRO A 209 -12.45 16.81 -14.12
N GLU A 210 -11.84 16.57 -15.29
CA GLU A 210 -10.40 16.82 -15.51
C GLU A 210 -9.94 18.23 -15.11
N HIS A 211 -10.78 19.24 -15.41
CA HIS A 211 -10.50 20.63 -15.07
C HIS A 211 -10.52 20.95 -13.57
N GLU A 212 -11.05 20.05 -12.73
CA GLU A 212 -11.08 20.20 -11.26
C GLU A 212 -9.89 19.50 -10.57
N ILE A 213 -9.19 18.58 -11.26
CA ILE A 213 -8.09 17.80 -10.67
C ILE A 213 -6.94 18.71 -10.22
N VAL A 214 -6.48 19.59 -11.11
CA VAL A 214 -5.37 20.52 -10.80
C VAL A 214 -5.74 21.51 -9.68
N PRO A 215 -6.91 22.18 -9.69
CA PRO A 215 -7.35 23.01 -8.58
C PRO A 215 -7.37 22.31 -7.21
N GLN A 216 -7.76 21.04 -7.15
CA GLN A 216 -7.72 20.27 -5.89
C GLN A 216 -6.28 20.03 -5.41
N ALA A 217 -5.36 19.72 -6.32
CA ALA A 217 -3.95 19.56 -5.99
C ALA A 217 -3.31 20.87 -5.49
N GLU A 218 -3.61 21.99 -6.16
CA GLU A 218 -3.18 23.33 -5.75
C GLU A 218 -3.70 23.70 -4.36
N ALA A 219 -5.00 23.48 -4.12
CA ALA A 219 -5.62 23.75 -2.84
C ALA A 219 -4.96 22.95 -1.71
N LEU A 220 -4.72 21.65 -1.92
CA LEU A 220 -4.01 20.80 -0.96
C LEU A 220 -2.60 21.34 -0.68
N THR A 221 -1.82 21.62 -1.73
CA THR A 221 -0.46 22.16 -1.62
C THR A 221 -0.43 23.42 -0.79
N ILE A 222 -1.33 24.38 -1.06
CA ILE A 222 -1.44 25.63 -0.29
C ILE A 222 -1.82 25.35 1.16
N ALA A 223 -2.77 24.43 1.40
CA ALA A 223 -3.25 24.08 2.72
C ALA A 223 -2.16 23.45 3.61
N THR A 224 -1.18 22.74 3.04
CA THR A 224 -0.05 22.17 3.79
C THR A 224 0.80 23.22 4.52
N ARG A 225 0.83 24.46 4.01
CA ARG A 225 1.71 25.55 4.48
C ARG A 225 3.21 25.20 4.47
N ALA A 226 3.63 24.21 3.69
CA ALA A 226 5.04 23.94 3.48
C ALA A 226 5.73 25.13 2.79
N ASP A 227 6.98 25.44 3.17
CA ASP A 227 7.80 26.44 2.45
C ASP A 227 8.23 25.82 1.11
N ILE A 228 7.45 26.12 0.05
CA ILE A 228 7.67 25.60 -1.31
C ILE A 228 8.34 26.70 -2.15
N ARG A 229 9.58 26.44 -2.54
CA ARG A 229 10.44 27.35 -3.31
C ARG A 229 10.49 26.90 -4.76
N ILE A 230 9.94 27.71 -5.65
CA ILE A 230 9.90 27.45 -7.08
C ILE A 230 11.14 28.02 -7.75
N GLY A 231 11.91 27.18 -8.42
CA GLY A 231 13.11 27.59 -9.17
C GLY A 231 14.13 26.48 -9.37
N GLY A 232 15.17 26.77 -10.14
CA GLY A 232 16.20 25.79 -10.49
C GLY A 232 15.70 24.69 -11.41
N ALA A 233 16.50 23.63 -11.55
CA ALA A 233 16.25 22.52 -12.47
C ALA A 233 15.92 21.19 -11.76
N LYS A 234 15.82 21.18 -10.43
CA LYS A 234 15.68 19.96 -9.62
C LYS A 234 14.61 20.12 -8.55
N ALA A 235 13.89 19.04 -8.30
CA ALA A 235 13.01 18.92 -7.15
C ALA A 235 13.73 18.18 -6.02
N PHE A 236 13.56 18.64 -4.79
CA PHE A 236 14.06 17.98 -3.58
C PHE A 236 13.44 18.60 -2.32
N TYR A 237 13.33 17.81 -1.25
CA TYR A 237 13.15 18.32 0.10
C TYR A 237 14.50 18.56 0.80
N SER A 238 14.64 19.68 1.51
CA SER A 238 15.82 20.04 2.32
C SER A 238 15.50 19.91 3.81
N PRO A 239 15.91 18.82 4.49
CA PRO A 239 15.59 18.62 5.91
C PRO A 239 16.18 19.69 6.84
N SER A 240 17.33 20.27 6.49
CA SER A 240 17.99 21.28 7.34
C SER A 240 17.33 22.65 7.28
N GLU A 241 16.69 22.98 6.16
CA GLU A 241 15.98 24.25 5.97
C GLU A 241 14.47 24.10 6.12
N ASP A 242 13.98 22.86 6.25
CA ASP A 242 12.56 22.49 6.21
C ASP A 242 11.82 23.08 4.99
N THR A 243 12.46 22.99 3.81
CA THR A 243 11.94 23.58 2.57
C THR A 243 11.81 22.56 1.45
N VAL A 244 10.77 22.71 0.65
CA VAL A 244 10.54 21.93 -0.57
C VAL A 244 10.95 22.77 -1.76
N HIS A 245 11.80 22.24 -2.63
CA HIS A 245 12.23 22.90 -3.86
C HIS A 245 11.65 22.14 -5.05
N VAL A 246 11.16 22.88 -6.05
CA VAL A 246 10.61 22.29 -7.28
C VAL A 246 10.88 23.21 -8.47
N PRO A 247 11.16 22.67 -9.68
CA PRO A 247 11.25 23.48 -10.89
C PRO A 247 9.94 24.22 -11.19
N PRO A 248 9.98 25.33 -11.95
CA PRO A 248 8.75 26.00 -12.38
C PRO A 248 7.86 25.07 -13.22
N GLN A 249 6.54 25.20 -13.10
CA GLN A 249 5.58 24.33 -13.81
C GLN A 249 5.84 24.20 -15.33
N PRO A 250 6.22 25.27 -16.08
CA PRO A 250 6.56 25.15 -17.50
C PRO A 250 7.77 24.26 -17.83
N ALA A 251 8.57 23.86 -16.83
CA ALA A 251 9.66 22.89 -17.02
C ALA A 251 9.16 21.44 -17.16
N PHE A 252 7.90 21.17 -16.84
CA PHE A 252 7.28 19.85 -16.95
C PHE A 252 6.51 19.73 -18.26
N PHE A 253 6.74 18.61 -18.98
CA PHE A 253 6.08 18.35 -20.26
C PHE A 253 4.54 18.31 -20.13
N GLU A 254 4.05 17.57 -19.14
CA GLU A 254 2.65 17.61 -18.72
C GLU A 254 2.57 18.30 -17.35
N GLN A 255 1.65 19.27 -17.23
CA GLN A 255 1.52 20.07 -16.01
C GLN A 255 1.20 19.22 -14.78
N ILE A 256 0.48 18.11 -14.94
CA ILE A 256 0.16 17.20 -13.84
C ILE A 256 1.42 16.57 -13.20
N ASN A 257 2.52 16.45 -13.95
CA ASN A 257 3.79 15.93 -13.43
C ASN A 257 4.44 16.87 -12.41
N TYR A 258 4.10 18.17 -12.43
CA TYR A 258 4.49 19.08 -11.36
C TYR A 258 3.92 18.63 -10.02
N TYR A 259 2.63 18.28 -9.96
CA TYR A 259 1.98 17.86 -8.71
C TYR A 259 2.42 16.46 -8.27
N ARG A 260 2.59 15.51 -9.20
CA ARG A 260 3.21 14.20 -8.89
C ARG A 260 4.60 14.37 -8.28
N THR A 261 5.39 15.30 -8.82
CA THR A 261 6.71 15.65 -8.31
C THR A 261 6.63 16.29 -6.93
N LEU A 262 5.77 17.29 -6.78
CA LEU A 262 5.61 18.01 -5.53
C LEU A 262 5.10 17.12 -4.40
N PHE A 263 4.17 16.20 -4.66
CA PHE A 263 3.66 15.27 -3.64
C PHE A 263 4.71 14.25 -3.18
N HIS A 264 5.65 13.87 -4.05
CA HIS A 264 6.81 13.09 -3.63
C HIS A 264 7.69 13.89 -2.67
N GLU A 265 8.04 15.13 -3.01
CA GLU A 265 8.86 15.97 -2.12
C GLU A 265 8.13 16.32 -0.81
N LEU A 266 6.81 16.55 -0.87
CA LEU A 266 5.97 16.70 0.31
C LEU A 266 5.90 15.40 1.13
N GLY A 267 5.99 14.24 0.47
CA GLY A 267 6.17 12.94 1.09
C GLY A 267 7.40 12.94 2.00
N HIS A 268 8.55 13.34 1.50
CA HIS A 268 9.76 13.53 2.32
C HIS A 268 9.58 14.61 3.40
N TRP A 269 8.97 15.75 3.04
CA TRP A 269 8.68 16.82 3.98
C TRP A 269 7.93 16.29 5.21
N THR A 270 6.88 15.47 5.06
CA THR A 270 6.17 14.90 6.22
C THR A 270 7.07 14.14 7.22
N GLY A 271 8.25 13.67 6.79
CA GLY A 271 9.19 12.92 7.60
C GLY A 271 10.03 13.73 8.58
N HIS A 272 9.97 15.07 8.55
CA HIS A 272 10.75 15.92 9.47
C HIS A 272 10.45 15.67 10.96
N LEU A 273 11.40 16.05 11.82
CA LEU A 273 11.36 15.87 13.27
C LEU A 273 10.10 16.48 13.91
N SER A 274 9.60 17.61 13.40
CA SER A 274 8.39 18.28 13.91
C SER A 274 7.07 17.67 13.42
N ARG A 275 7.12 16.65 12.54
CA ARG A 275 5.95 16.03 11.89
C ARG A 275 5.87 14.54 12.20
N LEU A 276 6.11 13.67 11.22
CA LEU A 276 6.07 12.23 11.41
C LEU A 276 7.39 11.64 11.91
N ASN A 277 8.42 12.48 12.09
CA ASN A 277 9.72 12.14 12.68
C ASN A 277 10.28 10.82 12.16
N ARG A 278 10.42 10.73 10.84
CA ARG A 278 11.04 9.59 10.17
C ARG A 278 12.55 9.81 10.06
N GLU A 279 13.27 8.71 9.98
CA GLU A 279 14.70 8.73 9.76
C GLU A 279 14.99 9.14 8.31
N LEU A 280 15.38 10.40 8.12
CA LEU A 280 15.73 10.96 6.81
C LEU A 280 17.24 10.96 6.55
N SER A 281 18.05 10.37 7.43
CA SER A 281 19.48 10.22 7.20
C SER A 281 19.82 9.08 6.24
N GLY A 282 21.10 9.04 5.84
CA GLY A 282 21.63 8.06 4.91
C GLY A 282 22.17 8.74 3.66
N ALA A 283 23.33 8.28 3.22
CA ALA A 283 23.88 8.72 1.94
C ALA A 283 23.05 8.15 0.78
N PHE A 284 23.10 8.83 -0.36
CA PHE A 284 22.52 8.34 -1.61
C PHE A 284 22.96 6.88 -1.89
N GLY A 285 22.01 6.04 -2.28
CA GLY A 285 22.24 4.61 -2.53
C GLY A 285 22.35 3.73 -1.28
N SER A 286 22.29 4.30 -0.07
CA SER A 286 22.22 3.52 1.16
C SER A 286 20.84 2.86 1.36
N LYS A 287 20.78 1.85 2.22
CA LYS A 287 19.51 1.17 2.57
C LYS A 287 18.51 2.11 3.24
N LEU A 288 18.97 3.01 4.11
CA LEU A 288 18.10 3.99 4.77
C LEU A 288 17.49 4.94 3.73
N TYR A 289 18.34 5.47 2.85
CA TYR A 289 17.93 6.33 1.74
C TYR A 289 16.89 5.64 0.84
N ALA A 290 17.18 4.41 0.38
CA ALA A 290 16.26 3.65 -0.48
C ALA A 290 14.90 3.36 0.19
N ASN A 291 14.88 3.15 1.51
CA ASN A 291 13.61 2.98 2.25
C ASN A 291 12.79 4.27 2.28
N GLU A 292 13.42 5.42 2.49
CA GLU A 292 12.72 6.70 2.52
C GLU A 292 12.23 7.13 1.14
N GLU A 293 13.00 6.89 0.07
CA GLU A 293 12.54 7.06 -1.32
C GLU A 293 11.30 6.19 -1.62
N LEU A 294 11.31 4.93 -1.18
CA LEU A 294 10.14 4.05 -1.34
C LEU A 294 8.92 4.59 -0.57
N ILE A 295 9.12 5.16 0.62
CA ILE A 295 8.04 5.79 1.39
C ILE A 295 7.50 7.01 0.65
N ALA A 296 8.37 7.89 0.14
CA ALA A 296 7.97 9.10 -0.59
C ALA A 296 7.24 8.78 -1.89
N GLU A 297 7.71 7.80 -2.68
CA GLU A 297 7.04 7.33 -3.90
C GLU A 297 5.65 6.76 -3.61
N LEU A 298 5.52 5.90 -2.60
CA LEU A 298 4.21 5.36 -2.20
C LEU A 298 3.30 6.46 -1.65
N THR A 299 3.84 7.43 -0.92
CA THR A 299 3.08 8.58 -0.42
C THR A 299 2.51 9.39 -1.58
N ALA A 300 3.34 9.72 -2.56
CA ALA A 300 2.93 10.43 -3.76
C ALA A 300 1.83 9.67 -4.50
N ALA A 301 2.00 8.36 -4.69
CA ALA A 301 1.00 7.52 -5.34
C ALA A 301 -0.35 7.53 -4.59
N PHE A 302 -0.34 7.44 -3.26
CA PHE A 302 -1.57 7.46 -2.46
C PHE A 302 -2.26 8.82 -2.45
N VAL A 303 -1.51 9.92 -2.37
CA VAL A 303 -2.06 11.28 -2.47
C VAL A 303 -2.62 11.54 -3.87
N CYS A 304 -1.88 11.18 -4.92
CA CYS A 304 -2.34 11.30 -6.29
C CYS A 304 -3.65 10.52 -6.50
N ALA A 305 -3.69 9.27 -6.06
CA ALA A 305 -4.89 8.43 -6.12
C ALA A 305 -6.09 9.05 -5.39
N ALA A 306 -5.88 9.62 -4.20
CA ALA A 306 -6.92 10.30 -3.44
C ALA A 306 -7.46 11.55 -4.14
N LEU A 307 -6.63 12.22 -4.94
CA LEU A 307 -6.98 13.42 -5.72
C LEU A 307 -7.39 13.12 -7.17
N SER A 308 -7.62 11.85 -7.52
CA SER A 308 -7.93 11.43 -8.89
C SER A 308 -6.85 11.78 -9.92
N ILE A 309 -5.59 11.91 -9.46
CA ILE A 309 -4.41 12.05 -10.31
C ILE A 309 -3.83 10.66 -10.51
N GLU A 310 -3.68 10.23 -11.76
CA GLU A 310 -3.06 8.95 -12.07
C GLU A 310 -1.65 8.86 -11.45
N PRO A 311 -1.39 7.91 -10.54
CA PRO A 311 -0.05 7.66 -10.01
C PRO A 311 0.94 7.21 -11.09
N THR A 312 2.15 7.73 -11.06
CA THR A 312 3.25 7.31 -11.93
C THR A 312 4.51 7.07 -11.12
N VAL A 313 5.43 6.26 -11.63
CA VAL A 313 6.78 6.14 -11.04
C VAL A 313 7.68 7.21 -11.63
N ARG A 314 8.31 8.02 -10.78
CA ARG A 314 9.20 9.10 -11.24
C ARG A 314 10.60 8.59 -11.61
N HIS A 315 11.17 7.71 -10.80
CA HIS A 315 12.58 7.35 -10.89
C HIS A 315 12.79 5.84 -10.77
N ALA A 316 12.73 5.14 -11.91
CA ALA A 316 13.16 3.74 -11.98
C ALA A 316 14.64 3.55 -11.59
N ASP A 317 15.43 4.63 -11.48
CA ASP A 317 16.81 4.61 -11.00
C ASP A 317 16.95 4.02 -9.59
N TYR A 318 15.90 4.11 -8.76
CA TYR A 318 15.86 3.51 -7.43
C TYR A 318 15.42 2.04 -7.41
N LEU A 319 14.91 1.51 -8.52
CA LEU A 319 14.38 0.14 -8.61
C LEU A 319 15.40 -0.89 -8.10
N GLY A 320 16.66 -0.76 -8.54
CA GLY A 320 17.72 -1.67 -8.10
C GLY A 320 17.95 -1.62 -6.58
N SER A 321 17.87 -0.42 -5.99
CA SER A 321 18.01 -0.23 -4.55
C SER A 321 16.80 -0.77 -3.78
N TRP A 322 15.57 -0.54 -4.27
CA TRP A 322 14.35 -1.08 -3.68
C TRP A 322 14.34 -2.61 -3.72
N LEU A 323 14.62 -3.21 -4.89
CA LEU A 323 14.70 -4.67 -5.03
C LEU A 323 15.68 -5.28 -4.04
N LYS A 324 16.85 -4.65 -3.83
CA LYS A 324 17.82 -5.09 -2.82
C LYS A 324 17.21 -5.06 -1.42
N VAL A 325 16.58 -3.95 -1.03
CA VAL A 325 15.93 -3.81 0.29
C VAL A 325 14.83 -4.85 0.49
N LEU A 326 13.98 -5.06 -0.52
CA LEU A 326 12.83 -5.96 -0.44
C LEU A 326 13.24 -7.44 -0.40
N ARG A 327 14.31 -7.82 -1.10
CA ARG A 327 14.85 -9.19 -1.06
C ARG A 327 15.53 -9.51 0.27
N GLU A 328 16.18 -8.52 0.90
CA GLU A 328 16.83 -8.69 2.20
C GLU A 328 15.84 -8.72 3.38
N ASP A 329 14.67 -8.08 3.25
CA ASP A 329 13.70 -7.96 4.33
C ASP A 329 12.25 -8.00 3.82
N SER A 330 11.59 -9.14 4.00
CA SER A 330 10.19 -9.38 3.62
C SER A 330 9.16 -8.51 4.36
N ARG A 331 9.58 -7.72 5.35
CA ARG A 331 8.72 -6.75 6.05
C ARG A 331 8.96 -5.31 5.59
N ALA A 332 9.96 -5.06 4.74
CA ALA A 332 10.31 -3.71 4.30
C ALA A 332 9.15 -3.01 3.59
N ILE A 333 8.50 -3.65 2.63
CA ILE A 333 7.37 -3.07 1.90
C ILE A 333 6.16 -2.78 2.81
N PHE A 334 5.93 -3.62 3.82
CA PHE A 334 4.85 -3.41 4.79
C PHE A 334 5.09 -2.16 5.64
N ARG A 335 6.34 -1.99 6.12
CA ARG A 335 6.72 -0.80 6.88
C ARG A 335 6.70 0.45 6.01
N ALA A 336 7.19 0.36 4.77
CA ALA A 336 7.19 1.48 3.82
C ALA A 336 5.75 1.91 3.50
N ALA A 337 4.88 0.99 3.10
CA ALA A 337 3.48 1.28 2.81
C ALA A 337 2.73 1.83 4.04
N SER A 338 2.98 1.29 5.24
CA SER A 338 2.38 1.81 6.48
C SER A 338 2.80 3.25 6.77
N LYS A 339 4.09 3.58 6.61
CA LYS A 339 4.59 4.95 6.76
C LYS A 339 4.05 5.88 5.67
N ALA A 340 3.95 5.39 4.43
CA ALA A 340 3.41 6.13 3.30
C ALA A 340 1.93 6.48 3.48
N SER A 341 1.09 5.57 3.97
CA SER A 341 -0.30 5.90 4.29
C SER A 341 -0.39 6.95 5.39
N LYS A 342 0.41 6.87 6.45
CA LYS A 342 0.43 7.92 7.48
C LYS A 342 0.85 9.28 6.92
N ALA A 343 1.80 9.30 5.99
CA ALA A 343 2.23 10.53 5.31
C ALA A 343 1.15 11.08 4.38
N ALA A 344 0.47 10.20 3.63
CA ALA A 344 -0.64 10.60 2.77
C ALA A 344 -1.83 11.12 3.58
N ASP A 345 -2.23 10.42 4.64
CA ASP A 345 -3.30 10.84 5.56
C ASP A 345 -2.95 12.20 6.20
N PHE A 346 -1.69 12.39 6.61
CA PHE A 346 -1.22 13.67 7.16
C PHE A 346 -1.35 14.81 6.16
N LEU A 347 -0.99 14.58 4.89
CA LEU A 347 -1.14 15.58 3.83
C LEU A 347 -2.63 15.85 3.56
N LEU A 348 -3.42 14.81 3.30
CA LEU A 348 -4.84 14.92 2.94
C LEU A 348 -5.68 15.58 4.04
N ALA A 349 -5.32 15.41 5.32
CA ALA A 349 -6.00 16.06 6.44
C ALA A 349 -5.96 17.61 6.38
N PHE A 350 -5.03 18.21 5.63
CA PHE A 350 -5.03 19.65 5.39
C PHE A 350 -6.19 20.11 4.48
N ALA A 351 -6.67 19.26 3.57
CA ALA A 351 -7.82 19.56 2.71
C ALA A 351 -9.16 19.47 3.47
N ASP A 352 -9.24 18.58 4.47
CA ASP A 352 -10.46 18.36 5.27
C ASP A 352 -10.71 19.44 6.36
N GLY A 353 -9.85 20.47 6.45
CA GLY A 353 -10.01 21.57 7.42
C GLY A 353 -9.74 21.19 8.89
N HIS A 354 -9.30 19.96 9.17
CA HIS A 354 -9.02 19.47 10.53
C HIS A 354 -7.52 19.29 10.77
N ALA A 355 -6.81 20.40 10.97
CA ALA A 355 -5.55 20.35 11.72
C ALA A 355 -5.86 20.21 13.21
N THR A 356 -5.76 18.99 13.76
CA THR A 356 -5.45 18.79 15.18
C THR A 356 -4.56 17.54 15.33
N PRO A 357 -3.47 17.58 16.13
CA PRO A 357 -2.55 16.46 16.26
C PRO A 357 -3.24 15.24 16.87
N ALA A 358 -2.79 14.06 16.46
CA ALA A 358 -3.25 12.76 16.92
C ALA A 358 -3.30 12.66 18.46
N THR A 359 -4.50 12.69 19.04
CA THR A 359 -4.85 11.92 20.24
C THR A 359 -6.38 11.79 20.30
N ALA A 360 -6.93 10.65 19.88
CA ALA A 360 -8.23 10.17 20.36
C ALA A 360 -8.39 8.70 20.01
N ALA A 361 -8.49 7.88 21.05
CA ALA A 361 -8.94 6.50 20.98
C ALA A 361 -10.28 6.41 20.21
N GLN A 362 -10.39 5.42 19.32
CA GLN A 362 -11.67 5.04 18.71
C GLN A 362 -12.23 3.77 19.35
N PRO A 363 -13.56 3.64 19.41
CA PRO A 363 -14.27 2.82 20.38
C PRO A 363 -14.30 1.34 20.02
N GLU A 364 -14.53 0.52 21.03
CA GLU A 364 -14.70 -0.94 20.93
C GLU A 364 -15.77 -1.31 19.89
N ILE A 365 -15.38 -2.12 18.90
CA ILE A 365 -16.31 -2.81 18.03
C ILE A 365 -16.75 -4.07 18.79
N GLY A 366 -18.00 -4.05 19.24
CA GLY A 366 -18.66 -5.15 19.94
C GLY A 366 -18.63 -6.46 19.16
N ARG A 367 -18.64 -7.55 19.94
CA ARG A 367 -18.52 -8.96 19.56
C ARG A 367 -19.51 -9.46 18.53
#